data_AF-U2S425-F1
#
_entry.id   AF-U2S425-F1
#
_cell.length_a   1.000
_cell.length_b   1.000
_cell.length_c   1.000
_cell.angle_alpha   90.00
_cell.angle_beta   90.00
_cell.angle_gamma   90.00
#
_symmetry.space_group_name_H-M   'P 1'
#
loop_
_entity.id
_entity.type
_entity.pdbx_description
1 polymer ?
#
loop_
_entity_poly.entity_id
_entity_poly.type
_entity_poly.pdbx_seq_one_letter_code
_entity_poly.pdbx_strand_id
1 'polypeptide(L)'
;MTPPERTAGDPLAAFGLATRTWFTDVFDSPTPAQAAAWAAIGSGAHVLVVAPTGSGKTLAAFLHGLDRLSREASARRALDDPDTATGPHGPAPHRAGTDTPPG
;
A
#
# COMPACT_ATOMS: atom_id res chain seq x y z
N MET A 1 34.67 -14.42 -1.84
CA MET A 1 33.69 -14.05 -0.79
C MET A 1 32.48 -13.47 -1.49
N THR A 2 31.52 -14.33 -1.84
CA THR A 2 30.25 -13.92 -2.45
C THR A 2 29.44 -13.24 -1.33
N PRO A 3 28.91 -12.01 -1.53
CA PRO A 3 28.00 -11.42 -0.55
C PRO A 3 26.81 -12.36 -0.37
N PRO A 4 26.21 -12.47 0.83
CA PRO A 4 24.99 -13.24 0.99
C PRO A 4 23.95 -12.66 0.04
N GLU A 5 23.47 -13.47 -0.90
CA GLU A 5 22.26 -13.18 -1.63
C GLU A 5 21.16 -13.15 -0.59
N ARG A 6 20.85 -11.95 -0.06
CA ARG A 6 19.66 -11.77 0.78
C ARG A 6 18.51 -12.26 -0.09
N THR A 7 17.95 -13.42 0.25
CA THR A 7 16.74 -13.94 -0.37
C THR A 7 15.70 -12.83 -0.24
N ALA A 8 15.54 -12.08 -1.31
CA ALA A 8 14.77 -10.87 -1.30
C ALA A 8 13.32 -11.31 -1.25
N GLY A 9 12.63 -10.98 -0.15
CA GLY A 9 11.17 -10.97 -0.17
C GLY A 9 10.67 -10.11 -1.33
N ASP A 10 9.40 -10.27 -1.71
CA ASP A 10 8.79 -9.53 -2.81
C ASP A 10 9.21 -8.03 -2.76
N PRO A 11 9.99 -7.54 -3.75
CA PRO A 11 10.46 -6.15 -3.76
C PRO A 11 9.33 -5.14 -3.75
N LEU A 12 8.14 -5.54 -4.19
CA LEU A 12 6.96 -4.71 -4.23
C LEU A 12 6.20 -4.67 -2.90
N ALA A 13 6.53 -5.55 -1.95
CA ALA A 13 5.85 -5.67 -0.65
C ALA A 13 5.92 -4.42 0.22
N ALA A 14 6.83 -3.48 -0.06
CA ALA A 14 6.91 -2.20 0.64
C ALA A 14 5.90 -1.14 0.15
N PHE A 15 5.35 -1.32 -1.05
CA PHE A 15 4.41 -0.37 -1.67
C PHE A 15 2.96 -0.67 -1.29
N GLY A 16 2.09 0.33 -1.41
CA GLY A 16 0.65 0.16 -1.33
C GLY A 16 0.08 -0.57 -2.56
N LEU A 17 -1.12 -1.12 -2.42
CA LEU A 17 -1.77 -1.95 -3.44
C LEU A 17 -1.81 -1.29 -4.82
N ALA A 18 -2.24 -0.02 -4.90
CA ALA A 18 -2.36 0.71 -6.16
C ALA A 18 -1.03 0.78 -6.92
N THR A 19 0.07 1.04 -6.21
CA THR A 19 1.40 1.08 -6.81
C THR A 19 1.88 -0.29 -7.26
N ARG A 20 1.60 -1.35 -6.49
CA ARG A 20 1.94 -2.73 -6.89
C ARG A 20 1.20 -3.12 -8.17
N THR A 21 -0.11 -2.92 -8.21
CA THR A 21 -0.96 -3.23 -9.36
C THR A 21 -0.48 -2.49 -10.61
N TRP A 22 -0.28 -1.17 -10.49
CA TRP A 22 0.24 -0.38 -11.61
C TRP A 22 1.60 -0.90 -12.08
N PHE A 23 2.52 -1.24 -11.17
CA PHE A 23 3.84 -1.70 -11.56
C PHE A 23 3.75 -3.02 -12.34
N THR A 24 2.96 -3.99 -11.85
CA THR A 24 2.81 -5.31 -12.49
C THR A 24 2.06 -5.25 -13.82
N ASP A 25 1.22 -4.24 -14.02
CA ASP A 25 0.54 -4.04 -15.31
C ASP A 25 1.46 -3.44 -16.38
N VAL A 26 2.48 -2.69 -15.96
CA VAL A 26 3.39 -1.94 -16.87
C VAL A 26 4.71 -2.66 -17.10
N PHE A 27 5.21 -3.42 -16.11
CA PHE A 27 6.52 -4.06 -16.15
C PHE A 27 6.43 -5.53 -15.73
N ASP A 28 7.20 -6.40 -16.39
CA ASP A 28 7.26 -7.82 -16.06
C ASP A 28 7.85 -8.07 -14.65
N SER A 29 8.92 -7.35 -14.31
CA SER A 29 9.57 -7.48 -13.00
C SER A 29 10.47 -6.29 -12.64
N PRO A 30 10.73 -6.04 -11.35
CA PRO A 30 11.72 -5.07 -10.90
C PRO A 30 13.13 -5.43 -11.35
N THR A 31 13.93 -4.43 -11.72
CA THR A 31 15.37 -4.63 -11.93
C THR A 31 16.07 -4.89 -10.59
N PRO A 32 17.24 -5.55 -10.58
CA PRO A 32 18.03 -5.73 -9.35
C PRO A 32 18.36 -4.41 -8.65
N ALA A 33 18.61 -3.34 -9.41
CA ALA A 33 18.90 -2.02 -8.86
C ALA A 33 17.66 -1.40 -8.18
N GLN A 34 16.47 -1.59 -8.74
CA GLN A 34 15.21 -1.15 -8.14
C GLN A 34 14.93 -1.89 -6.84
N ALA A 35 15.00 -3.23 -6.86
CA ALA A 35 14.77 -4.05 -5.68
C ALA A 35 15.74 -3.70 -4.54
N ALA A 36 17.03 -3.55 -4.85
CA ALA A 36 18.04 -3.13 -3.86
C ALA A 36 17.78 -1.73 -3.32
N ALA A 37 17.39 -0.78 -4.19
CA ALA A 37 17.04 0.58 -3.78
C ALA A 37 15.84 0.60 -2.83
N TRP A 38 14.75 -0.11 -3.15
CA TRP A 38 13.54 -0.12 -2.32
C TRP A 38 13.75 -0.83 -0.99
N ALA A 39 14.50 -1.93 -0.97
CA ALA A 39 14.89 -2.59 0.27
C ALA A 39 15.72 -1.66 1.16
N ALA A 40 16.62 -0.86 0.57
CA ALA A 40 17.42 0.11 1.32
C ALA A 40 16.57 1.30 1.81
N ILE A 41 15.72 1.86 0.95
CA ILE A 41 14.88 3.02 1.32
C ILE A 41 13.86 2.64 2.39
N GLY A 42 13.29 1.43 2.31
CA GLY A 42 12.35 0.91 3.31
C GLY A 42 12.93 0.79 4.72
N SER A 43 14.26 0.81 4.88
CA SER A 43 14.93 0.82 6.19
C SER A 43 14.88 2.19 6.90
N GLY A 44 14.44 3.25 6.21
CA GLY A 44 14.46 4.63 6.74
C GLY A 44 15.82 5.34 6.65
N ALA A 45 16.84 4.70 6.09
CA ALA A 45 18.16 5.30 5.88
C ALA A 45 18.22 6.19 4.62
N HIS A 46 19.20 7.10 4.58
CA HIS A 46 19.58 7.78 3.34
C HIS A 46 20.28 6.80 2.39
N VAL A 47 19.84 6.76 1.14
CA VAL A 47 20.31 5.78 0.14
C VAL A 47 20.97 6.48 -1.04
N LEU A 48 22.19 6.04 -1.37
CA LEU A 48 22.88 6.37 -2.63
C LEU A 48 22.88 5.13 -3.53
N VAL A 49 22.20 5.19 -4.67
CA VAL A 49 22.12 4.08 -5.63
C VAL A 49 23.16 4.26 -6.74
N VAL A 50 24.14 3.36 -6.80
CA VAL A 50 25.13 3.29 -7.89
C VAL A 50 24.83 2.08 -8.76
N ALA A 51 24.42 2.33 -10.02
CA ALA A 51 24.14 1.29 -10.99
C ALA A 51 24.33 1.82 -12.43
N PRO A 52 24.52 0.95 -13.45
CA PRO A 52 24.62 1.36 -14.85
C PRO A 52 23.42 2.19 -15.37
N THR A 53 23.58 2.83 -16.52
CA THR A 53 22.45 3.40 -17.27
C THR A 53 21.48 2.27 -17.67
N GLY A 54 20.20 2.60 -17.85
CA GLY A 54 19.17 1.59 -18.14
C GLY A 54 18.70 0.73 -16.95
N SER A 55 19.36 0.76 -15.79
CA SER A 55 18.95 -0.05 -14.62
C SER A 55 17.68 0.44 -13.90
N GLY A 56 16.98 1.46 -14.42
CA GLY A 56 15.71 1.92 -13.85
C GLY A 56 15.81 2.72 -12.54
N LYS A 57 16.98 3.30 -12.22
CA LYS A 57 17.22 4.09 -10.99
C LYS A 57 16.25 5.25 -10.80
N THR A 58 15.87 5.92 -11.90
CA THR A 58 14.89 7.01 -11.85
C THR A 58 13.55 6.50 -11.36
N LEU A 59 13.02 5.43 -11.96
CA LEU A 59 11.78 4.82 -11.49
C LEU A 59 11.92 4.36 -10.03
N ALA A 60 13.06 3.80 -9.64
CA ALA A 60 13.29 3.37 -8.26
C ALA A 60 13.10 4.52 -7.26
N ALA A 61 13.71 5.68 -7.52
CA ALA A 61 13.64 6.85 -6.65
C ALA A 61 12.25 7.49 -6.65
N PHE A 62 11.67 7.71 -7.84
CA PHE A 62 10.39 8.42 -7.98
C PHE A 62 9.21 7.59 -7.49
N LEU A 63 9.18 6.29 -7.78
CA LEU A 63 8.07 5.42 -7.39
C LEU A 63 7.90 5.37 -5.86
N HIS A 64 9.02 5.38 -5.13
CA HIS A 64 9.00 5.45 -3.67
C HIS A 64 8.33 6.73 -3.16
N GLY A 65 8.69 7.89 -3.71
CA GLY A 65 8.08 9.17 -3.32
C GLY A 65 6.58 9.23 -3.65
N LEU A 66 6.20 8.74 -4.83
CA LEU A 66 4.81 8.72 -5.29
C LEU A 66 3.93 7.81 -4.43
N ASP A 67 4.39 6.62 -4.10
CA ASP A 67 3.65 5.69 -3.23
C ASP A 67 3.44 6.27 -1.83
N ARG A 68 4.45 6.93 -1.25
CA ARG A 68 4.31 7.61 0.05
C ARG A 68 3.22 8.68 -0.01
N LEU A 69 3.25 9.54 -1.03
CA LEU A 69 2.25 10.59 -1.22
C LEU A 69 0.84 10.02 -1.43
N SER A 70 0.73 8.95 -2.21
CA SER A 70 -0.55 8.27 -2.48
C SER A 70 -1.15 7.71 -1.19
N ARG A 71 -0.37 7.00 -0.38
CA ARG A 71 -0.83 6.45 0.91
C ARG A 71 -1.22 7.54 1.90
N GLU A 72 -0.44 8.62 1.99
CA GLU A 72 -0.79 9.76 2.82
C GLU A 72 -2.11 10.42 2.38
N ALA A 73 -2.37 10.52 1.08
CA ALA A 73 -3.62 11.06 0.55
C ALA A 73 -4.82 10.15 0.84
N SER A 74 -4.68 8.83 0.68
CA SER A 74 -5.71 7.86 1.04
C SER A 74 -6.02 7.86 2.53
N ALA A 75 -4.99 7.95 3.37
CA ALA A 75 -5.16 8.02 4.83
C ALA A 75 -5.92 9.28 5.25
N ARG A 76 -5.61 10.45 4.67
CA ARG A 76 -6.37 11.69 4.93
C ARG A 76 -7.84 11.55 4.55
N ARG A 77 -8.14 11.01 3.37
CA ARG A 77 -9.53 10.79 2.93
C ARG A 77 -10.31 9.86 3.85
N ALA A 78 -9.66 8.82 4.38
CA ALA A 78 -10.29 7.90 5.32
C ALA A 78 -10.67 8.59 6.65
N LEU A 79 -9.89 9.58 7.09
CA LEU A 79 -10.20 10.38 8.28
C LEU A 79 -11.37 11.36 8.03
N ASP A 80 -11.54 11.80 6.80
CA ASP A 80 -12.60 12.74 6.41
C ASP A 80 -13.96 12.04 6.15
N ASP A 81 -14.01 10.70 6.14
CA ASP A 81 -15.24 9.93 5.91
C ASP A 81 -15.94 9.57 7.24
N PRO A 82 -17.08 10.23 7.57
CA PRO A 82 -17.78 10.04 8.85
C PRO A 82 -18.40 8.64 9.02
N ASP A 83 -18.58 7.87 7.93
CA ASP A 83 -19.16 6.54 7.99
C ASP A 83 -18.14 5.44 8.35
N THR A 84 -16.83 5.74 8.31
CA THR A 84 -15.79 4.79 8.76
C THR A 84 -15.73 4.62 10.29
N ALA A 85 -16.35 5.54 11.05
CA ALA A 85 -16.39 5.51 12.51
C ALA A 85 -17.56 4.71 13.10
N THR A 86 -18.51 4.24 12.28
CA THR A 86 -19.70 3.53 12.77
C THR A 86 -19.52 2.03 12.62
N GLY A 87 -19.21 1.35 13.74
CA GLY A 87 -19.28 -0.11 13.84
C GLY A 87 -20.66 -0.66 13.45
N PRO A 88 -20.82 -1.97 13.19
CA PRO A 88 -22.03 -2.52 12.58
C PRO A 88 -23.25 -2.18 13.45
N HIS A 89 -24.11 -1.30 12.96
CA HIS A 89 -25.40 -1.03 13.58
C HIS A 89 -26.26 -2.27 13.33
N GLY A 90 -26.22 -3.21 14.30
CA GLY A 90 -27.09 -4.37 14.31
C GLY A 90 -28.55 -3.92 14.23
N PRO A 91 -29.43 -4.67 13.54
CA PRO A 91 -30.78 -4.21 13.26
C PRO A 91 -31.57 -4.01 14.57
N ALA A 92 -32.22 -2.86 14.69
CA ALA A 92 -33.11 -2.55 15.80
C ALA A 92 -34.27 -3.57 15.85
N PRO A 93 -34.63 -4.14 17.02
CA PRO A 93 -35.73 -5.08 17.11
C PRO A 93 -37.07 -4.37 16.85
N HIS A 94 -37.83 -4.89 15.88
CA HIS A 94 -39.22 -4.51 15.67
C HIS A 94 -40.02 -4.87 16.93
N ARG A 95 -40.53 -3.86 17.63
CA ARG A 95 -41.51 -4.05 18.71
C ARG A 95 -42.79 -4.66 18.11
N ALA A 96 -43.11 -5.88 18.52
CA ALA A 96 -44.38 -6.53 18.25
C ALA A 96 -45.51 -5.74 18.92
N GLY A 97 -46.37 -5.12 18.13
CA GLY A 97 -47.62 -4.55 18.60
C GLY A 97 -48.64 -5.67 18.79
N THR A 98 -48.97 -5.98 20.04
CA THR A 98 -50.22 -6.66 20.38
C THR A 98 -51.20 -5.60 20.84
N ASP A 99 -52.11 -5.20 19.95
CA ASP A 99 -53.39 -4.64 20.38
C ASP A 99 -54.50 -5.43 19.70
N THR A 100 -55.15 -6.27 20.50
CA THR A 100 -56.36 -7.01 20.17
C THR A 100 -57.56 -6.09 20.47
N PRO A 101 -58.53 -5.93 19.55
CA PRO A 101 -59.67 -5.03 19.78
C PRO A 101 -60.73 -5.69 20.69
N PRO A 102 -61.55 -4.91 21.41
CA PRO A 102 -62.63 -5.47 22.23
C PRO A 102 -63.89 -5.79 21.40
N GLY A 103 -64.58 -6.86 21.81
CA GLY A 103 -66.00 -7.13 21.52
C GLY A 103 -66.85 -6.93 22.77
#